data_AF-A0A091AYX1-F1
#
_entry.id   AF-A0A091AYX1-F1
#
_cell.length_a   1.000
_cell.length_b   1.000
_cell.length_c   1.000
_cell.angle_alpha   90.00
_cell.angle_beta   90.00
_cell.angle_gamma   90.00
#
_symmetry.space_group_name_H-M   'P 1'
#
loop_
_entity.id
_entity.type
_entity.pdbx_description
1 polymer ?
#
loop_
_entity_poly.entity_id
_entity_poly.type
_entity_poly.pdbx_seq_one_letter_code
_entity_poly.pdbx_strand_id
1 'polypeptide(L)'
;MSAPGGLRGVLEAAQARRAAGTAFALALVTDTEGSTYRKAGALALVAADGTRTGTISGGCLEPALEALCQDAIARGAPGVAVFDTRDDDDLLFGSGSGCRGRMRVLAWPLPGAGDALLDALLSAHAAGSPLEVSVGVDGATLGTLAFDGRARAGFLPVRVAPVRRLL
;
A
#
# COMPACT_ATOMS: atom_id res chain seq x y z
N MET A 1 12.31 10.25 16.20
CA MET A 1 11.47 11.00 15.23
C MET A 1 11.13 10.04 14.09
N SER A 2 9.85 9.69 13.91
CA SER A 2 9.45 8.82 12.79
C SER A 2 9.54 9.63 11.50
N ALA A 3 10.19 9.09 10.47
CA ALA A 3 10.35 9.78 9.19
C ALA A 3 8.97 10.21 8.63
N PRO A 4 8.86 11.37 7.98
CA PRO A 4 7.66 11.70 7.22
C PRO A 4 7.34 10.54 6.27
N GLY A 5 6.16 9.92 6.41
CA GLY A 5 5.75 8.78 5.59
C GLY A 5 5.84 7.37 6.19
N GLY A 6 6.02 7.22 7.51
CA GLY A 6 5.75 5.94 8.19
C GLY A 6 4.25 5.60 8.26
N LEU A 7 3.91 4.36 8.63
CA LEU A 7 2.50 3.88 8.73
C LEU A 7 1.61 4.84 9.53
N ARG A 8 2.10 5.41 10.64
CA ARG A 8 1.35 6.39 11.43
C ARG A 8 0.92 7.61 10.60
N GLY A 9 1.85 8.20 9.84
CA GLY A 9 1.56 9.37 9.01
C GLY A 9 0.57 9.04 7.89
N VAL A 10 0.63 7.83 7.33
CA VAL A 10 -0.34 7.36 6.32
C VAL A 10 -1.73 7.25 6.93
N LEU A 11 -1.86 6.70 8.14
CA LEU A 11 -3.15 6.59 8.83
C LEU A 11 -3.71 7.95 9.26
N GLU A 12 -2.87 8.86 9.75
CA GLU A 12 -3.23 10.24 10.06
C GLU A 12 -3.75 10.97 8.80
N ALA A 13 -3.06 10.84 7.67
CA ALA A 13 -3.49 11.41 6.40
C ALA A 13 -4.82 10.80 5.91
N ALA A 14 -4.98 9.48 6.02
CA ALA A 14 -6.22 8.79 5.65
C ALA A 14 -7.42 9.27 6.48
N GLN A 15 -7.24 9.45 7.80
CA GLN A 15 -8.28 10.00 8.67
C GLN A 15 -8.66 11.43 8.28
N ALA A 16 -7.67 12.29 8.02
CA ALA A 16 -7.92 13.67 7.61
C ALA A 16 -8.70 13.73 6.28
N ARG A 17 -8.33 12.88 5.31
CA ARG A 17 -9.01 12.82 4.00
C ARG A 17 -10.43 12.27 4.10
N ARG A 18 -10.67 11.25 4.93
CA ARG A 18 -12.01 10.76 5.25
C ARG A 18 -12.86 11.84 5.91
N ALA A 19 -12.33 12.57 6.89
CA ALA A 19 -13.04 13.67 7.55
C ALA A 19 -13.40 14.80 6.58
N ALA A 20 -12.54 15.05 5.59
CA ALA A 20 -12.78 16.03 4.53
C ALA A 20 -13.70 15.54 3.40
N GLY A 21 -14.10 14.25 3.39
CA GLY A 21 -14.87 13.66 2.29
C GLY A 21 -14.13 13.62 0.96
N THR A 22 -12.79 13.64 0.99
CA THR A 22 -11.96 13.66 -0.22
C THR A 22 -11.48 12.26 -0.57
N ALA A 23 -11.52 11.91 -1.85
CA ALA A 23 -11.12 10.60 -2.34
C ALA A 23 -9.59 10.40 -2.32
N PHE A 24 -9.16 9.18 -2.03
CA PHE A 24 -7.77 8.75 -2.05
C PHE A 24 -7.68 7.23 -2.26
N ALA A 25 -6.50 6.71 -2.54
CA ALA A 25 -6.22 5.28 -2.54
C ALA A 25 -5.10 4.95 -1.55
N LEU A 26 -5.21 3.77 -0.95
CA LEU A 26 -4.14 3.15 -0.18
C LEU A 26 -3.36 2.18 -1.08
N ALA A 27 -2.08 2.44 -1.22
CA ALA A 27 -1.11 1.56 -1.83
C ALA A 27 -0.53 0.60 -0.79
N LEU A 28 -0.85 -0.68 -0.87
CA LEU A 28 -0.37 -1.74 0.01
C LEU A 28 0.58 -2.68 -0.73
N VAL A 29 1.82 -2.80 -0.26
CA VAL A 29 2.72 -3.85 -0.75
C VAL A 29 2.24 -5.18 -0.24
N THR A 30 1.75 -6.04 -1.12
CA THR A 30 1.15 -7.31 -0.74
C THR A 30 2.15 -8.46 -0.75
N ASP A 31 3.17 -8.37 -1.60
CA ASP A 31 4.15 -9.43 -1.81
C ASP A 31 5.48 -8.86 -2.32
N THR A 32 6.59 -9.48 -1.94
CA THR A 32 7.93 -9.07 -2.36
C THR A 32 8.85 -10.27 -2.55
N GLU A 33 9.63 -10.28 -3.62
CA GLU A 33 10.69 -11.23 -3.89
C GLU A 33 12.03 -10.50 -4.03
N GLY A 34 13.10 -11.08 -3.48
CA GLY A 34 14.44 -10.49 -3.57
C GLY A 34 14.62 -9.22 -2.73
N SER A 35 15.50 -8.33 -3.19
CA SER A 35 15.85 -7.10 -2.49
C SER A 35 14.93 -5.96 -2.93
N THR A 36 14.09 -5.49 -2.02
CA THR A 36 13.09 -4.43 -2.24
C THR A 36 13.20 -3.40 -1.13
N TYR A 37 13.01 -2.12 -1.46
CA TYR A 37 13.14 -1.00 -0.51
C TYR A 37 12.17 -1.12 0.68
N ARG A 38 10.89 -1.40 0.38
CA ARG A 38 9.88 -1.81 1.37
C ARG A 38 9.54 -3.29 1.23
N LYS A 39 9.07 -3.87 2.33
CA LYS A 39 8.57 -5.25 2.43
C LYS A 39 7.05 -5.28 2.44
N ALA A 40 6.49 -6.47 2.24
CA ALA A 40 5.07 -6.72 2.38
C ALA A 40 4.52 -6.11 3.69
N GLY A 41 3.35 -5.49 3.60
CA GLY A 41 2.73 -4.73 4.69
C GLY A 41 3.06 -3.23 4.69
N ALA A 42 3.97 -2.75 3.85
CA ALA A 42 4.19 -1.32 3.69
C ALA A 42 2.99 -0.63 3.03
N LEU A 43 2.66 0.56 3.53
CA LEU A 43 1.49 1.33 3.13
C LEU A 43 1.91 2.72 2.66
N ALA A 44 1.26 3.23 1.63
CA ALA A 44 1.28 4.64 1.23
C ALA A 44 -0.14 5.10 0.87
N LEU A 45 -0.37 6.41 0.86
CA LEU A 45 -1.61 7.03 0.45
C LEU A 45 -1.33 7.93 -0.75
N VAL A 46 -2.20 7.89 -1.75
CA VAL A 46 -2.22 8.82 -2.89
C VAL A 46 -3.63 9.42 -2.96
N ALA A 47 -3.74 10.73 -2.80
CA ALA A 47 -5.00 11.46 -2.87
C ALA A 47 -5.36 11.80 -4.33
N ALA A 48 -6.65 12.04 -4.60
CA ALA A 48 -7.12 12.42 -5.94
C ALA A 48 -6.49 13.73 -6.47
N ASP A 49 -6.01 14.60 -5.58
CA ASP A 49 -5.28 15.82 -5.93
C ASP A 49 -3.78 15.59 -6.24
N GLY A 50 -3.33 14.33 -6.27
CA GLY A 50 -1.94 13.94 -6.49
C GLY A 50 -1.06 13.96 -5.24
N THR A 51 -1.56 14.44 -4.09
CA THR A 51 -0.79 14.45 -2.84
C THR A 51 -0.50 13.04 -2.37
N ARG A 52 0.77 12.73 -2.10
CA ARG A 52 1.21 11.43 -1.56
C ARG A 52 1.67 11.54 -0.11
N THR A 53 1.32 10.54 0.70
CA THR A 53 1.88 10.34 2.05
C THR A 53 2.46 8.93 2.15
N GLY A 54 3.72 8.80 2.56
CA GLY A 54 4.43 7.53 2.55
C GLY A 54 5.26 7.31 1.29
N THR A 55 6.12 6.29 1.35
CA THR A 55 7.05 5.90 0.27
C THR A 55 7.19 4.39 0.21
N ILE A 56 7.17 3.85 -1.01
CA ILE A 56 7.27 2.41 -1.27
C ILE A 56 8.63 2.03 -1.86
N SER A 57 9.19 2.84 -2.76
CA SER A 57 10.49 2.56 -3.40
C SER A 57 11.54 3.63 -3.11
N GLY A 58 11.11 4.86 -2.78
CA GLY A 58 11.99 6.00 -2.53
C GLY A 58 12.54 6.64 -3.80
N GLY A 59 11.98 6.38 -4.99
CA GLY A 59 12.54 6.83 -6.26
C GLY A 59 11.68 6.53 -7.50
N CYS A 60 12.16 5.64 -8.37
CA CYS A 60 11.68 5.50 -9.75
C CYS A 60 10.29 4.85 -9.90
N LEU A 61 9.83 4.07 -8.93
CA LEU A 61 8.53 3.39 -9.02
C LEU A 61 7.36 4.27 -8.59
N GLU A 62 7.63 5.36 -7.88
CA GLU A 62 6.63 6.27 -7.32
C GLU A 62 5.65 6.85 -8.36
N PRO A 63 6.08 7.31 -9.55
CA PRO A 63 5.14 7.82 -10.55
C PRO A 63 4.18 6.75 -11.07
N ALA A 64 4.68 5.52 -11.28
CA ALA A 64 3.84 4.41 -11.72
C ALA A 64 2.86 3.96 -10.61
N LEU A 65 3.30 4.03 -9.35
CA LEU A 65 2.44 3.79 -8.19
C LEU A 65 1.32 4.85 -8.08
N GLU A 66 1.66 6.12 -8.29
CA GLU A 66 0.69 7.22 -8.31
C GLU A 66 -0.34 7.02 -9.41
N ALA A 67 0.10 6.68 -10.63
CA ALA A 67 -0.79 6.38 -11.74
C ALA A 67 -1.75 5.22 -11.44
N LEU A 68 -1.25 4.12 -10.85
CA LEU A 68 -2.08 3.00 -10.41
C LEU A 68 -3.16 3.44 -9.41
N CYS A 69 -2.79 4.28 -8.44
CA CYS A 69 -3.73 4.80 -7.44
C CYS A 69 -4.77 5.75 -8.05
N GLN A 70 -4.36 6.65 -8.95
CA GLN A 70 -5.30 7.55 -9.62
C GLN A 70 -6.31 6.78 -10.47
N ASP A 71 -5.85 5.76 -11.20
CA ASP A 71 -6.73 4.88 -11.96
C ASP A 71 -7.71 4.13 -11.06
N ALA A 72 -7.24 3.58 -9.92
CA ALA A 72 -8.12 2.91 -8.96
C ALA A 72 -9.19 3.85 -8.39
N ILE A 73 -8.82 5.10 -8.06
CA ILE A 73 -9.77 6.14 -7.62
C ILE A 73 -10.78 6.43 -8.72
N ALA A 74 -10.33 6.65 -9.95
CA ALA A 74 -11.18 6.99 -11.09
C ALA A 74 -12.18 5.88 -11.44
N ARG A 75 -11.74 4.62 -11.37
CA ARG A 75 -12.60 3.44 -11.61
C ARG A 75 -13.48 3.09 -10.42
N GLY A 76 -13.19 3.61 -9.22
CA GLY A 76 -13.83 3.19 -7.97
C GLY A 76 -13.60 1.71 -7.66
N ALA A 77 -12.57 1.10 -8.24
CA ALA A 77 -12.28 -0.33 -8.14
C ALA A 77 -10.79 -0.56 -7.85
N PRO A 78 -10.43 -1.59 -7.06
CA PRO A 78 -9.04 -1.85 -6.75
C PRO A 78 -8.18 -2.16 -7.99
N GLY A 79 -6.93 -1.71 -7.95
CA GLY A 79 -5.91 -2.00 -8.96
C GLY A 79 -4.76 -2.81 -8.38
N VAL A 80 -4.10 -3.61 -9.23
CA VAL A 80 -2.89 -4.35 -8.85
C VAL A 80 -1.82 -4.09 -9.89
N ALA A 81 -0.59 -3.82 -9.43
CA ALA A 81 0.59 -3.78 -10.28
C ALA A 81 1.70 -4.65 -9.70
N VAL A 82 2.54 -5.14 -10.59
CA VAL A 82 3.80 -5.81 -10.25
C VAL A 82 4.92 -4.92 -10.78
N PHE A 83 5.80 -4.50 -9.88
CA PHE A 83 7.03 -3.79 -10.21
C PHE A 83 8.20 -4.76 -10.07
N ASP A 84 8.98 -4.93 -11.13
CA ASP A 84 10.11 -5.85 -11.17
C ASP A 84 11.35 -5.10 -11.62
N THR A 85 12.37 -5.03 -10.75
CA THR A 85 13.66 -4.37 -11.00
C THR A 85 14.79 -5.39 -11.14
N ARG A 86 14.47 -6.67 -11.34
CA ARG A 86 15.48 -7.74 -11.46
C ARG A 86 16.16 -7.75 -12.83
N ASP A 87 15.42 -7.36 -13.86
CA ASP A 87 15.81 -7.42 -15.28
C ASP A 87 16.33 -6.09 -15.84
N ASP A 88 16.67 -5.11 -14.98
CA ASP A 88 17.16 -3.81 -15.45
C ASP A 88 18.44 -3.94 -16.31
N ASP A 89 18.24 -3.86 -17.64
CA ASP A 89 19.19 -3.34 -18.64
C ASP A 89 19.51 -1.84 -18.39
N ASP A 90 18.82 -1.20 -17.45
CA ASP A 90 19.03 0.18 -16.97
C ASP A 90 20.34 0.40 -16.19
N LEU A 91 21.23 -0.60 -16.15
CA LEU A 91 22.64 -0.44 -15.77
C LEU A 91 23.35 0.66 -16.59
N LEU A 92 22.83 1.00 -17.77
CA LEU A 92 23.41 2.01 -18.68
C LEU A 92 23.09 3.47 -18.29
N PHE A 93 22.02 3.75 -17.53
CA PHE A 93 21.57 5.12 -17.22
C PHE A 93 21.81 5.58 -15.78
N GLY A 94 22.56 4.82 -14.98
CA GLY A 94 23.10 5.29 -13.69
C GLY A 94 22.05 5.55 -12.60
N SER A 95 20.80 5.17 -12.82
CA SER A 95 19.69 5.26 -11.86
C SER A 95 19.57 4.05 -10.94
N GLY A 96 20.54 3.12 -10.99
CA GLY A 96 20.56 1.83 -10.32
C GLY A 96 20.09 1.89 -8.88
N SER A 97 18.78 1.75 -8.69
CA SER A 97 18.15 1.46 -7.43
C SER A 97 18.78 0.14 -7.01
N GLY A 98 19.71 0.13 -6.05
CA GLY A 98 20.43 -1.07 -5.62
C GLY A 98 19.53 -2.22 -5.13
N CYS A 99 18.22 -2.05 -5.16
CA CYS A 99 17.20 -3.07 -4.95
C CYS A 99 16.97 -3.88 -6.24
N ARG A 100 17.45 -5.12 -6.28
CA ARG A 100 17.12 -6.12 -7.31
C ARG A 100 16.00 -7.02 -6.81
N GLY A 101 14.77 -6.65 -7.08
CA GLY A 101 13.61 -7.35 -6.53
C GLY A 101 12.32 -7.06 -7.25
N ARG A 102 11.31 -7.83 -6.88
CA ARG A 102 9.95 -7.71 -7.40
C ARG A 102 9.01 -7.38 -6.25
N MET A 103 8.05 -6.49 -6.47
CA MET A 103 6.99 -6.20 -5.52
C MET A 103 5.64 -6.16 -6.21
N ARG A 104 4.64 -6.75 -5.56
CA ARG A 104 3.23 -6.60 -5.94
C ARG A 104 2.59 -5.57 -5.03
N VAL A 105 1.88 -4.62 -5.64
CA VAL A 105 1.20 -3.53 -4.93
C VAL A 105 -0.28 -3.52 -5.29
N LEU A 106 -1.10 -3.44 -4.26
CA LEU A 106 -2.54 -3.22 -4.31
C LEU A 106 -2.82 -1.73 -4.13
N ALA A 107 -3.56 -1.11 -5.05
CA ALA A 107 -4.18 0.21 -4.87
C ALA A 107 -5.66 0.05 -4.53
N TRP A 108 -6.01 0.28 -3.27
CA TRP A 108 -7.39 0.20 -2.77
C TRP A 108 -8.01 1.60 -2.75
N PRO A 109 -9.03 1.91 -3.57
CA PRO A 109 -9.64 3.22 -3.60
C PRO A 109 -10.62 3.41 -2.44
N LEU A 110 -10.61 4.62 -1.88
CA LEU A 110 -11.54 5.06 -0.85
C LEU A 110 -12.21 6.35 -1.35
N PRO A 111 -13.54 6.34 -1.59
CA PRO A 111 -14.25 7.50 -2.11
C PRO A 111 -14.44 8.64 -1.09
N GLY A 112 -13.89 8.52 0.13
CA GLY A 112 -14.05 9.51 1.21
C GLY A 112 -15.15 9.19 2.23
N ALA A 113 -15.71 7.97 2.22
CA ALA A 113 -16.71 7.49 3.17
C ALA A 113 -16.14 6.38 4.09
N GLY A 114 -17.01 5.71 4.88
CA GLY A 114 -16.61 4.54 5.66
C GLY A 114 -16.16 3.38 4.77
N ASP A 115 -15.03 2.76 5.13
CA ASP A 115 -14.41 1.65 4.40
C ASP A 115 -13.85 0.64 5.42
N ALA A 116 -14.16 -0.64 5.22
CA ALA A 116 -13.83 -1.69 6.17
C ALA A 116 -12.32 -1.91 6.33
N LEU A 117 -11.52 -1.73 5.27
CA LEU A 117 -10.07 -1.84 5.34
C LEU A 117 -9.50 -0.71 6.19
N LEU A 118 -9.93 0.53 5.94
CA LEU A 118 -9.48 1.68 6.73
C LEU A 118 -9.90 1.55 8.20
N ASP A 119 -11.14 1.15 8.47
CA ASP A 119 -11.63 0.94 9.83
C ASP A 119 -10.79 -0.12 10.57
N ALA A 120 -10.49 -1.24 9.92
CA ALA A 120 -9.63 -2.29 10.48
C ALA A 120 -8.20 -1.81 10.74
N LEU A 121 -7.59 -1.06 9.80
CA LEU A 121 -6.26 -0.49 9.95
C LEU A 121 -6.18 0.48 11.13
N LEU A 122 -7.15 1.37 11.27
CA LEU A 122 -7.22 2.35 12.36
C LEU A 122 -7.43 1.66 13.71
N SER A 123 -8.34 0.68 13.79
CA SER A 123 -8.60 -0.09 15.00
C SER A 123 -7.36 -0.86 15.47
N ALA A 124 -6.70 -1.58 14.54
CA ALA A 124 -5.50 -2.35 14.85
C ALA A 124 -4.34 -1.45 15.31
N HIS A 125 -4.16 -0.30 14.66
CA HIS A 125 -3.16 0.69 15.04
C HIS A 125 -3.41 1.26 16.44
N ALA A 126 -4.65 1.64 16.74
CA ALA A 126 -5.04 2.15 18.06
C ALA A 126 -4.84 1.11 19.16
N ALA A 127 -5.13 -0.16 18.88
CA ALA A 127 -4.94 -1.27 19.81
C ALA A 127 -3.47 -1.73 19.94
N GLY A 128 -2.56 -1.22 19.10
CA GLY A 128 -1.16 -1.70 19.06
C GLY A 128 -1.05 -3.18 18.67
N SER A 129 -2.02 -3.69 17.91
CA SER A 129 -2.12 -5.10 17.52
C SER A 129 -1.81 -5.29 16.03
N PRO A 130 -1.19 -6.42 15.63
CA PRO A 130 -0.99 -6.73 14.22
C PRO A 130 -2.33 -7.06 13.54
N LEU A 131 -2.48 -6.59 12.30
CA LEU A 131 -3.60 -6.91 11.42
C LEU A 131 -3.13 -7.85 10.32
N GLU A 132 -3.84 -8.95 10.12
CA GLU A 132 -3.69 -9.78 8.93
C GLU A 132 -4.81 -9.44 7.95
N VAL A 133 -4.42 -9.04 6.75
CA VAL A 133 -5.32 -8.70 5.65
C VAL A 133 -5.14 -9.76 4.58
N SER A 134 -6.20 -10.47 4.26
CA SER A 134 -6.25 -11.43 3.17
C SER A 134 -6.91 -10.77 1.98
N VAL A 135 -6.24 -10.76 0.83
CA VAL A 135 -6.76 -10.16 -0.40
C VAL A 135 -7.01 -11.24 -1.45
N GLY A 136 -8.27 -11.38 -1.88
CA GLY A 136 -8.68 -12.32 -2.91
C GLY A 136 -8.42 -11.76 -4.30
N VAL A 137 -7.53 -12.44 -5.04
CA VAL A 137 -7.08 -12.05 -6.38
C VAL A 137 -7.58 -13.08 -7.38
N ASP A 138 -8.38 -12.66 -8.35
CA ASP A 138 -8.75 -13.48 -9.51
C ASP A 138 -8.04 -12.89 -10.75
N GLY A 139 -6.96 -13.54 -11.19
CA GLY A 139 -6.08 -12.98 -12.23
C GLY A 139 -5.45 -11.64 -11.81
N ALA A 140 -5.73 -10.57 -12.55
CA ALA A 140 -5.27 -9.20 -12.26
C ALA A 140 -6.31 -8.36 -11.48
N THR A 141 -7.47 -8.93 -11.17
CA THR A 141 -8.60 -8.23 -10.54
C THR A 141 -8.77 -8.69 -9.10
N LEU A 142 -9.18 -7.76 -8.23
CA LEU A 142 -9.44 -8.04 -6.83
C LEU A 142 -10.93 -8.15 -6.55
N GLY A 143 -11.31 -9.21 -5.84
CA GLY A 143 -12.72 -9.54 -5.58
C GLY A 143 -13.14 -9.46 -4.11
N THR A 144 -12.24 -9.60 -3.14
CA THR A 144 -12.62 -9.63 -1.70
C THR A 144 -11.47 -9.31 -0.76
N LEU A 145 -11.73 -8.56 0.32
CA LEU A 145 -10.84 -8.40 1.47
C LEU A 145 -11.38 -9.17 2.67
N ALA A 146 -10.50 -9.82 3.43
CA ALA A 146 -10.83 -10.47 4.69
C ALA A 146 -9.82 -10.08 5.80
N PHE A 147 -10.32 -9.97 7.03
CA PHE A 147 -9.59 -9.49 8.21
C PHE A 147 -9.77 -10.45 9.38
N ASP A 148 -9.40 -11.72 9.22
CA ASP A 148 -9.70 -12.75 10.21
C ASP A 148 -8.48 -13.30 10.95
N GLY A 149 -7.28 -12.72 10.74
CA GLY A 149 -6.06 -13.22 11.37
C GLY A 149 -5.63 -14.59 10.86
N ARG A 150 -6.19 -15.07 9.74
CA ARG A 150 -5.94 -16.42 9.22
C ARG A 150 -5.65 -16.37 7.72
N ALA A 151 -4.61 -17.09 7.31
CA ALA A 151 -4.35 -17.34 5.91
C ALA A 151 -5.49 -18.19 5.30
N ARG A 152 -6.04 -17.74 4.16
CA ARG A 152 -7.10 -18.45 3.41
C ARG A 152 -6.58 -18.87 2.04
N ALA A 153 -6.95 -20.08 1.61
CA ALA A 153 -6.63 -20.54 0.26
C ALA A 153 -7.30 -19.63 -0.79
N GLY A 154 -6.55 -19.22 -1.82
CA GLY A 154 -7.01 -18.25 -2.83
C GLY A 154 -6.92 -16.78 -2.41
N PHE A 155 -6.36 -16.49 -1.23
CA PHE A 155 -6.07 -15.14 -0.76
C PHE A 155 -4.57 -14.95 -0.56
N LEU A 156 -4.06 -13.75 -0.85
CA LEU A 156 -2.70 -13.36 -0.53
C LEU A 156 -2.69 -12.75 0.89
N PRO A 157 -2.01 -13.38 1.87
CA PRO A 157 -1.94 -12.86 3.22
C PRO A 157 -0.98 -11.67 3.29
N VAL A 158 -1.41 -10.58 3.91
CA VAL A 158 -0.60 -9.37 4.15
C VAL A 158 -0.64 -9.05 5.63
N ARG A 159 0.54 -9.05 6.28
CA ARG A 159 0.65 -8.62 7.68
C ARG A 159 0.95 -7.13 7.76
N VAL A 160 0.06 -6.38 8.39
CA VAL A 160 0.26 -4.98 8.74
C VAL A 160 0.60 -4.90 10.22
N ALA A 161 1.84 -4.55 10.53
CA ALA A 161 2.33 -4.46 11.90
C ALA A 161 2.16 -3.03 12.46
N PRO A 162 1.80 -2.87 13.74
CA PRO A 162 1.68 -1.55 14.36
C PRO A 162 3.06 -0.88 14.50
N VAL A 163 3.09 0.45 14.40
CA VAL A 163 4.29 1.23 14.74
C VAL A 163 4.44 1.21 16.27
N ARG A 164 5.45 0.49 16.79
CA ARG A 164 5.76 0.53 18.22
C ARG A 164 6.38 1.89 18.57
N ARG A 165 5.84 2.57 19.60
CA ARG A 165 6.55 3.69 20.23
C ARG A 165 7.81 3.13 20.88
N LEU A 166 8.98 3.45 20.33
CA LEU A 166 10.20 3.45 21.12
C LEU A 166 10.10 4.67 22.04
N LEU A 167 9.79 4.40 23.31
CA LEU A 167 9.95 5.36 24.41
C LEU A 167 11.45 5.67 24.59
#